data_AF-A0A1Q7QAJ1-F1
#
_entry.id   AF-A0A1Q7QAJ1-F1
#
_cell.length_a   1.000
_cell.length_b   1.000
_cell.length_c   1.000
_cell.angle_alpha   90.00
_cell.angle_beta   90.00
_cell.angle_gamma   90.00
#
_symmetry.space_group_name_H-M   'P 1'
#
loop_
_entity.id
_entity.type
_entity.pdbx_description
1 polymer ?
#
loop_
_entity_poly.entity_id
_entity_poly.type
_entity_poly.pdbx_seq_one_letter_code
_entity_poly.pdbx_strand_id
1 'polypeptide(L)'
;MSATATLAPTVADSIVSSRLLIMQSKRLLLASVERRFRLHGEDSLRERSDHLRHETARAHQTYRSAVLTWGRSTSHEFRIMVYGSLVNMAEHLVLDLRRTIGGLPSGDQFEMATDVEMLEGFIEEWRRNTRPIATSAVA
;
A
#
# COMPACT_ATOMS: atom_id res chain seq x y z
N MET A 1 -16.13 -18.23 32.89
CA MET A 1 -15.10 -17.18 33.02
C MET A 1 -13.87 -17.67 32.28
N SER A 2 -13.76 -17.36 30.98
CA SER A 2 -12.61 -17.78 30.17
C SER A 2 -11.54 -16.69 30.23
N ALA A 3 -10.38 -17.05 30.77
CA ALA A 3 -9.22 -16.18 30.84
C ALA A 3 -8.81 -15.76 29.42
N THR A 4 -8.84 -14.45 29.14
CA THR A 4 -8.15 -13.86 28.01
C THR A 4 -6.65 -14.03 28.24
N ALA A 5 -6.09 -15.14 27.78
CA ALA A 5 -4.64 -15.30 27.67
C ALA A 5 -4.15 -14.22 26.69
N THR A 6 -3.60 -13.13 27.22
CA THR A 6 -2.86 -12.15 26.44
C THR A 6 -1.60 -12.87 25.96
N LEU A 7 -1.69 -13.55 24.81
CA LEU A 7 -0.57 -14.21 24.17
C LEU A 7 0.50 -13.14 23.92
N ALA A 8 1.70 -13.37 24.46
CA ALA A 8 2.86 -12.52 24.21
C ALA A 8 3.05 -12.32 22.70
N PRO A 9 3.47 -11.12 22.24
CA PRO A 9 3.67 -10.85 20.83
C PRO A 9 4.69 -11.83 20.26
N THR A 10 4.37 -12.42 19.11
CA THR A 10 5.32 -13.29 18.43
C THR A 10 6.49 -12.45 17.88
N VAL A 11 7.60 -13.12 17.52
CA VAL A 11 8.70 -12.46 16.81
C VAL A 11 8.19 -11.78 15.52
N ALA A 12 7.25 -12.42 14.82
CA ALA A 12 6.60 -11.87 13.63
C ALA A 12 5.84 -10.57 13.93
N ASP A 13 5.02 -10.55 14.99
CA ASP A 13 4.26 -9.35 15.40
C ASP A 13 5.22 -8.21 15.80
N SER A 14 6.35 -8.55 16.43
CA SER A 14 7.39 -7.60 16.82
C SER A 14 8.11 -7.00 15.62
N ILE A 15 8.39 -7.78 14.59
CA ILE A 15 8.99 -7.31 13.33
C ILE A 15 8.05 -6.31 12.65
N VAL A 16 6.78 -6.68 12.45
CA VAL A 16 5.78 -5.82 11.79
C VAL A 16 5.61 -4.52 12.56
N SER A 17 5.43 -4.61 13.88
CA SER A 17 5.25 -3.45 14.76
C SER A 17 6.46 -2.52 14.75
N SER A 18 7.68 -3.07 14.78
CA SER A 18 8.91 -2.28 14.70
C SER A 18 9.02 -1.52 13.37
N ARG A 19 8.66 -2.15 12.25
CA ARG A 19 8.68 -1.48 10.93
C ARG A 19 7.59 -0.42 10.81
N LEU A 20 6.42 -0.65 11.39
CA LEU A 20 5.35 0.34 11.50
C LEU A 20 5.82 1.60 12.22
N LEU A 21 6.45 1.43 13.40
CA LEU A 21 6.97 2.55 14.19
C LEU A 21 8.05 3.36 13.45
N ILE A 22 8.98 2.68 12.75
CA ILE A 22 9.99 3.36 11.93
C ILE A 22 9.34 4.19 10.82
N MET A 23 8.36 3.62 10.11
CA MET A 23 7.64 4.32 9.04
C MET A 23 6.85 5.52 9.59
N GLN A 24 6.18 5.38 10.73
CA GLN A 24 5.47 6.48 11.38
C GLN A 24 6.42 7.59 11.84
N SER A 25 7.57 7.23 12.42
CA SER A 25 8.61 8.19 12.81
C SER A 25 9.12 9.01 11.62
N LYS A 26 9.42 8.35 10.49
CA LYS A 26 9.86 9.04 9.26
C LYS A 26 8.78 9.99 8.71
N ARG A 27 7.50 9.58 8.72
CA ARG A 27 6.37 10.44 8.33
C ARG A 27 6.26 11.69 9.20
N LEU A 28 6.43 11.54 10.52
CA LEU A 28 6.40 12.66 11.46
C LEU A 28 7.56 13.63 11.21
N LEU A 29 8.76 13.12 10.96
CA LEU A 29 9.92 13.94 10.62
C LEU A 29 9.72 14.70 9.31
N LEU A 30 9.20 14.04 8.27
CA LEU A 30 8.87 14.68 7.00
C LEU A 30 7.84 15.80 7.20
N ALA A 31 6.73 15.52 7.87
CA ALA A 31 5.68 16.51 8.13
C ALA A 31 6.20 17.73 8.91
N SER A 32 7.11 17.50 9.86
CA SER A 32 7.77 18.56 10.62
C SER A 32 8.65 19.44 9.73
N VAL A 33 9.48 18.85 8.87
CA VAL A 33 10.34 19.60 7.95
C VAL A 33 9.52 20.34 6.89
N GLU A 34 8.52 19.71 6.29
CA GLU A 34 7.62 20.35 5.33
C GLU A 34 6.88 21.53 5.95
N ARG A 35 6.45 21.40 7.21
CA ARG A 35 5.84 22.51 7.95
C ARG A 35 6.81 23.67 8.13
N ARG A 36 8.07 23.39 8.51
CA ARG A 36 9.10 24.44 8.67
C ARG A 36 9.43 25.10 7.33
N PHE A 37 9.55 24.32 6.26
CA PHE A 37 9.78 24.84 4.92
C PHE A 37 8.66 25.80 4.49
N ARG A 38 7.39 25.45 4.72
CA ARG A 38 6.26 26.35 4.43
C ARG A 38 6.31 27.67 5.22
N LEU A 39 6.92 27.69 6.40
CA LEU A 39 6.97 28.88 7.27
C LEU A 39 8.19 29.77 7.00
N HIS A 40 9.33 29.18 6.63
CA HIS A 40 10.61 29.90 6.54
C HIS A 40 11.22 29.94 5.12
N GLY A 41 10.79 29.08 4.21
CA GLY A 41 11.17 29.14 2.79
C GLY A 41 12.63 28.83 2.46
N GLU A 42 13.40 28.26 3.38
CA GLU A 42 14.84 28.01 3.19
C GLU A 42 15.13 26.83 2.24
N ASP A 43 16.07 27.01 1.31
CA ASP A 43 16.46 25.96 0.34
C ASP A 43 17.05 24.71 1.01
N SER A 44 17.74 24.87 2.14
CA SER A 44 18.26 23.75 2.95
C SER A 44 17.14 22.83 3.47
N LEU A 45 15.95 23.38 3.73
CA LEU A 45 14.78 22.62 4.16
C LEU A 45 14.12 21.91 2.98
N ARG A 46 14.26 22.42 1.75
CA ARG A 46 13.78 21.76 0.53
C ARG A 46 14.55 20.47 0.28
N GLU A 47 15.88 20.54 0.24
CA GLU A 47 16.73 19.36 0.05
C GLU A 47 16.49 18.31 1.14
N ARG A 48 16.37 18.76 2.40
CA ARG A 48 16.06 17.89 3.54
C ARG A 48 14.68 17.25 3.42
N SER A 49 13.68 17.99 2.94
CA SER A 49 12.33 17.46 2.68
C SER A 49 12.38 16.37 1.62
N ASP A 50 13.08 16.61 0.51
CA ASP A 50 13.21 15.64 -0.57
C ASP A 50 13.95 14.38 -0.11
N HIS A 51 15.02 14.50 0.69
CA HIS A 51 15.65 13.35 1.32
C HIS A 51 14.68 12.55 2.21
N LEU A 52 13.93 13.24 3.09
CA LEU A 52 12.96 12.61 3.98
C LEU A 52 11.78 11.96 3.23
N ARG A 53 11.40 12.47 2.06
CA ARG A 53 10.42 11.82 1.18
C ARG A 53 10.92 10.46 0.71
N HIS A 54 12.16 10.38 0.24
CA HIS A 54 12.78 9.12 -0.16
C HIS A 54 12.92 8.14 1.02
N GLU A 55 13.36 8.62 2.19
CA GLU A 55 13.44 7.79 3.39
C GLU A 55 12.07 7.27 3.84
N THR A 56 11.04 8.13 3.79
CA THR A 56 9.66 7.76 4.15
C THR A 56 9.10 6.72 3.18
N ALA A 57 9.32 6.89 1.88
CA ALA A 57 8.92 5.92 0.86
C ALA A 57 9.60 4.57 1.08
N ARG A 58 10.91 4.56 1.35
CA ARG A 58 11.67 3.34 1.66
C ARG A 58 11.15 2.66 2.94
N ALA A 59 10.89 3.43 3.99
CA ALA A 59 10.36 2.90 5.25
C ALA A 59 8.96 2.31 5.06
N HIS A 60 8.11 2.97 4.27
CA HIS A 60 6.79 2.46 3.92
C HIS A 60 6.87 1.15 3.14
N GLN A 61 7.76 1.05 2.14
CA GLN A 61 7.97 -0.18 1.39
C GLN A 61 8.49 -1.32 2.27
N THR A 62 9.42 -1.02 3.19
CA THR A 62 9.97 -2.00 4.13
C THR A 62 8.89 -2.53 5.07
N TYR A 63 8.02 -1.65 5.57
CA TYR A 63 6.87 -2.02 6.39
C TYR A 63 5.86 -2.87 5.62
N ARG A 64 5.49 -2.46 4.39
CA ARG A 64 4.60 -3.25 3.53
C ARG A 64 5.15 -4.65 3.28
N SER A 65 6.43 -4.77 2.96
CA SER A 65 7.10 -6.08 2.81
C SER A 65 7.03 -6.89 4.09
N ALA A 66 7.29 -6.29 5.25
CA ALA A 66 7.17 -6.99 6.53
C ALA A 66 5.75 -7.49 6.80
N VAL A 67 4.72 -6.68 6.52
CA VAL A 67 3.32 -7.10 6.65
C VAL A 67 3.01 -8.27 5.72
N LEU A 68 3.41 -8.22 4.46
CA LEU A 68 3.11 -9.29 3.50
C LEU A 68 3.87 -10.59 3.80
N THR A 69 5.05 -10.52 4.40
CA THR A 69 5.87 -11.71 4.71
C THR A 69 5.56 -12.29 6.10
N TRP A 70 5.29 -11.46 7.10
CA TRP A 70 5.19 -11.88 8.50
C TRP A 70 3.83 -11.55 9.14
N GLY A 71 2.98 -10.78 8.47
CA GLY A 71 1.68 -10.37 8.97
C GLY A 71 0.68 -11.54 9.02
N ARG A 72 -0.27 -11.44 9.94
CA ARG A 72 -1.34 -12.44 10.07
C ARG A 72 -2.37 -12.23 8.96
N SER A 73 -2.69 -13.28 8.20
CA SER A 73 -3.65 -13.21 7.09
C SER A 73 -5.06 -12.76 7.49
N THR A 74 -5.44 -13.02 8.74
CA THR A 74 -6.71 -12.59 9.33
C THR A 74 -6.72 -11.10 9.71
N SER A 75 -5.56 -10.46 9.84
CA SER A 75 -5.47 -9.05 10.21
C SER A 75 -6.01 -8.16 9.10
N HIS A 76 -6.67 -7.07 9.49
CA HIS A 76 -7.20 -6.09 8.54
C HIS A 76 -6.08 -5.41 7.75
N GLU A 77 -4.99 -5.08 8.43
CA GLU A 77 -3.78 -4.49 7.85
C GLU A 77 -3.16 -5.34 6.75
N PHE A 78 -3.01 -6.65 6.99
CA PHE A 78 -2.54 -7.58 5.97
C PHE A 78 -3.46 -7.60 4.75
N ARG A 79 -4.78 -7.70 4.96
CA ARG A 79 -5.75 -7.72 3.86
C ARG A 79 -5.70 -6.47 3.01
N ILE A 80 -5.62 -5.29 3.63
CA ILE A 80 -5.46 -4.01 2.91
C ILE A 80 -4.18 -4.04 2.05
N MET A 81 -3.05 -4.47 2.63
CA MET A 81 -1.78 -4.51 1.92
C MET A 81 -1.79 -5.52 0.76
N VAL A 82 -2.44 -6.67 0.91
CA VAL A 82 -2.58 -7.67 -0.15
C VAL A 82 -3.46 -7.15 -1.28
N TYR A 83 -4.68 -6.69 -0.99
CA TYR A 83 -5.58 -6.19 -2.04
C TYR A 83 -4.99 -4.97 -2.76
N GLY A 84 -4.34 -4.05 -2.03
CA GLY A 84 -3.62 -2.94 -2.64
C GLY A 84 -2.42 -3.39 -3.50
N SER A 85 -1.80 -4.53 -3.20
CA SER A 85 -0.75 -5.13 -4.05
C SER A 85 -1.32 -5.73 -5.31
N LEU A 86 -2.44 -6.44 -5.21
CA LEU A 86 -3.13 -7.02 -6.36
C LEU A 86 -3.62 -5.93 -7.32
N VAL A 87 -4.23 -4.86 -6.79
CA VAL A 87 -4.66 -3.69 -7.58
C VAL A 87 -3.47 -3.10 -8.34
N ASN A 88 -2.37 -2.78 -7.63
CA ASN A 88 -1.20 -2.19 -8.29
C ASN A 88 -0.64 -3.09 -9.39
N MET A 89 -0.47 -4.40 -9.15
CA MET A 89 0.07 -5.32 -10.15
C MET A 89 -0.87 -5.44 -11.36
N ALA A 90 -2.18 -5.55 -11.13
CA ALA A 90 -3.17 -5.64 -12.18
C ALA A 90 -3.24 -4.35 -13.03
N GLU A 91 -3.14 -3.17 -12.42
CA GLU A 91 -3.08 -1.91 -13.17
C GLU A 91 -1.88 -1.84 -14.11
N HIS A 92 -0.70 -2.31 -13.67
CA HIS A 92 0.49 -2.37 -14.53
C HIS A 92 0.27 -3.37 -15.67
N LEU A 93 -0.29 -4.54 -15.37
CA LEU A 93 -0.59 -5.55 -16.38
C LEU A 93 -1.58 -5.01 -17.42
N VAL A 94 -2.66 -4.34 -17.02
CA VAL A 94 -3.62 -3.70 -17.94
C VAL A 94 -2.92 -2.72 -18.89
N LEU A 95 -2.02 -1.89 -18.38
CA LEU A 95 -1.27 -0.93 -19.21
C LEU A 95 -0.38 -1.63 -20.23
N ASP A 96 0.28 -2.72 -19.84
CA ASP A 96 1.14 -3.48 -20.73
C ASP A 96 0.35 -4.24 -21.80
N LEU A 97 -0.75 -4.90 -21.43
CA LEU A 97 -1.63 -5.58 -22.38
C LEU A 97 -2.19 -4.58 -23.41
N ARG A 98 -2.67 -3.42 -22.98
CA ARG A 98 -3.17 -2.35 -23.86
C ARG A 98 -2.12 -1.86 -24.86
N ARG A 99 -0.84 -1.78 -24.47
CA ARG A 99 0.24 -1.41 -25.40
C ARG A 99 0.48 -2.46 -26.47
N THR A 100 0.22 -3.73 -26.17
CA THR A 100 0.47 -4.85 -27.09
C THR A 100 -0.69 -5.14 -28.07
N ILE A 101 -1.93 -4.78 -27.71
CA ILE A 101 -3.14 -5.08 -28.48
C ILE A 101 -3.04 -4.64 -29.95
N GLY A 102 -2.47 -3.46 -30.23
CA GLY A 102 -2.40 -2.91 -31.59
C GLY A 102 -1.54 -3.73 -32.57
N GLY A 103 -0.70 -4.66 -32.08
CA GLY A 103 0.17 -5.51 -32.89
C GLY A 103 -0.36 -6.91 -33.16
N LEU A 104 -1.51 -7.29 -32.60
CA LEU A 104 -2.06 -8.64 -32.68
C LEU A 104 -2.99 -8.85 -33.90
N PRO A 105 -3.17 -10.08 -34.39
CA PRO A 105 -4.26 -10.44 -35.30
C PRO A 105 -5.65 -10.14 -34.69
N SER A 106 -6.67 -9.90 -35.51
CA SER A 106 -8.00 -9.47 -35.02
C SER A 106 -8.69 -10.44 -34.06
N GLY A 107 -8.44 -11.76 -34.17
CA GLY A 107 -8.96 -12.75 -33.22
C GLY A 107 -8.35 -12.58 -31.83
N ASP A 108 -7.02 -12.53 -31.78
CA ASP A 108 -6.23 -12.36 -30.56
C ASP A 108 -6.47 -10.98 -29.92
N GLN A 109 -6.77 -9.95 -30.72
CA GLN A 109 -7.17 -8.63 -30.21
C GLN A 109 -8.45 -8.70 -29.38
N PHE A 110 -9.45 -9.49 -29.81
CA PHE A 110 -10.72 -9.61 -29.12
C PHE A 110 -10.59 -10.40 -27.81
N GLU A 111 -9.83 -11.49 -27.83
CA GLU A 111 -9.51 -12.29 -26.63
C GLU A 111 -8.77 -11.42 -25.61
N MET A 112 -7.72 -10.72 -26.04
CA MET A 112 -6.95 -9.82 -25.18
C MET A 112 -7.80 -8.67 -24.61
N ALA A 113 -8.72 -8.09 -25.40
CA ALA A 113 -9.64 -7.07 -24.91
C ALA A 113 -10.57 -7.61 -23.81
N THR A 114 -11.02 -8.85 -23.95
CA THR A 114 -11.86 -9.54 -22.95
C THR A 114 -11.08 -9.77 -21.65
N ASP A 115 -9.82 -10.18 -21.74
CA ASP A 115 -8.94 -10.36 -20.58
C ASP A 115 -8.68 -9.03 -19.84
N VAL A 116 -8.47 -7.95 -20.58
CA VAL A 116 -8.32 -6.60 -20.01
C VAL A 116 -9.59 -6.19 -19.26
N GLU A 117 -10.78 -6.39 -19.86
CA GLU A 117 -12.05 -6.06 -19.21
C GLU A 117 -12.28 -6.87 -17.92
N MET A 118 -11.97 -8.17 -17.95
CA MET A 118 -12.06 -9.02 -16.76
C MET A 118 -11.11 -8.54 -15.64
N LEU A 119 -9.88 -8.19 -16.01
CA LEU A 119 -8.89 -7.69 -15.06
C LEU A 119 -9.31 -6.34 -14.44
N GLU A 120 -9.92 -5.46 -15.22
CA GLU A 120 -10.51 -4.21 -14.71
C GLU A 120 -11.67 -4.47 -13.73
N GLY A 121 -12.49 -5.50 -13.98
CA GLY A 121 -13.51 -5.97 -13.03
C GLY A 121 -12.91 -6.39 -11.68
N PHE A 122 -11.82 -7.18 -11.70
CA PHE A 122 -11.12 -7.59 -10.48
C PHE A 122 -10.47 -6.42 -9.74
N ILE A 123 -9.87 -5.46 -10.45
CA ILE A 123 -9.31 -4.24 -9.86
C ILE A 123 -10.39 -3.51 -9.06
N GLU A 124 -11.58 -3.34 -9.64
CA GLU A 124 -12.68 -2.63 -9.01
C GLU A 124 -13.20 -3.38 -7.76
N GLU A 125 -13.28 -4.70 -7.83
CA GLU A 125 -13.60 -5.54 -6.66
C GLU A 125 -12.57 -5.43 -5.54
N TRP A 126 -11.27 -5.55 -5.85
CA TRP A 126 -10.21 -5.46 -4.86
C TRP A 126 -10.13 -4.06 -4.25
N ARG A 127 -10.37 -3.00 -5.03
CA ARG A 127 -10.47 -1.62 -4.50
C ARG A 127 -11.58 -1.50 -3.47
N ARG A 128 -12.77 -2.06 -3.73
CA ARG A 128 -13.86 -2.09 -2.73
C ARG A 128 -13.43 -2.79 -1.44
N ASN A 129 -12.66 -3.86 -1.55
CA ASN A 129 -12.14 -4.62 -0.40
C ASN A 129 -10.99 -3.92 0.35
N THR A 130 -10.32 -2.94 -0.28
CA THR A 130 -9.33 -2.07 0.41
C THR A 130 -9.95 -0.88 1.13
N ARG A 131 -11.17 -0.46 0.75
CA ARG A 131 -11.81 0.70 1.37
C ARG A 131 -12.13 0.33 2.83
N PRO A 132 -11.70 1.13 3.82
CA PRO A 132 -12.13 0.91 5.18
C PRO A 132 -13.66 0.91 5.17
N ILE A 133 -14.26 -0.13 5.75
CA ILE A 133 -15.67 -0.06 6.13
C ILE A 133 -15.70 1.13 7.08
N ALA A 134 -16.18 2.28 6.60
CA ALA A 134 -16.45 3.41 7.46
C ALA A 134 -17.31 2.82 8.58
N THR A 135 -16.74 2.77 9.78
CA THR A 135 -17.49 2.40 10.96
C THR A 135 -18.69 3.32 10.92
N SER A 136 -19.90 2.74 10.78
CA SER A 136 -21.12 3.41 11.16
C SER A 136 -20.93 3.76 12.63
N ALA A 137 -20.36 4.95 12.86
CA ALA A 137 -20.21 5.53 14.16
C ALA A 137 -21.61 6.04 14.52
N VAL A 138 -22.36 5.16 15.17
CA VAL A 138 -23.28 5.43 16.28
C VAL A 138 -24.13 6.71 16.14
N ALA A 139 -25.38 6.52 15.72
CA ALA A 139 -26.64 7.00 16.32
C ALA A 139 -27.71 7.21 15.24
#